data_AF-A0A8J6DRP1-F1
#
_entry.id   AF-A0A8J6DRP1-F1
#
_cell.length_a   1.000
_cell.length_b   1.000
_cell.length_c   1.000
_cell.angle_alpha   90.00
_cell.angle_beta   90.00
_cell.angle_gamma   90.00
#
_symmetry.space_group_name_H-M   'P 1'
#
loop_
_entity.id
_entity.type
_entity.pdbx_description
1 polymer ?
#
loop_
_entity_poly.entity_id
_entity_poly.type
_entity_poly.pdbx_seq_one_letter_code
_entity_poly.pdbx_strand_id
1 'polypeptide(L)' 'IKTYLKSNPPQEGSFTYQFTACLCKDQPRRFFWDFQTNETMTIAAVVDITAEKGICPYDLAVRPITANRFVTYRKLEIY' A
#
# COMPACT_ATOMS: atom_id res chain seq x y z
N ILE A 1 7.42 -5.95 -0.71
CA ILE A 1 5.99 -5.60 -0.83
C ILE A 1 5.87 -4.26 -1.56
N LYS A 2 4.77 -4.07 -2.30
CA LYS A 2 4.37 -2.82 -2.93
C LYS A 2 3.03 -2.41 -2.35
N THR A 3 2.87 -1.16 -1.94
CA THR A 3 1.64 -0.67 -1.31
C THR A 3 1.20 0.64 -1.92
N TYR A 4 -0.11 0.82 -2.07
CA TYR A 4 -0.73 2.01 -2.66
C TYR A 4 -2.17 2.16 -2.17
N LEU A 5 -2.71 3.36 -2.30
CA LEU A 5 -4.11 3.64 -2.01
C LEU A 5 -4.92 3.68 -3.31
N LYS A 6 -6.18 3.26 -3.21
CA LYS A 6 -7.22 3.53 -4.21
C LYS A 6 -8.40 4.17 -3.52
N SER A 7 -9.10 5.08 -4.17
CA SER A 7 -10.29 5.70 -3.64
C SER A 7 -11.42 5.72 -4.66
N ASN A 8 -12.65 5.85 -4.16
CA ASN A 8 -13.80 6.26 -4.93
C ASN A 8 -14.51 7.41 -4.18
N PRO A 9 -14.57 8.63 -4.74
CA PRO A 9 -14.03 9.04 -6.05
C PRO A 9 -12.48 9.01 -6.12
N PRO A 10 -11.88 8.90 -7.32
CA PRO A 10 -10.42 8.95 -7.49
C PRO A 10 -9.83 10.24 -6.89
N GLN A 11 -8.64 10.15 -6.32
CA GLN A 11 -7.90 11.31 -5.80
C GLN A 11 -6.56 11.46 -6.53
N GLU A 12 -6.08 12.69 -6.61
CA GLU A 12 -4.83 13.05 -7.27
C GLU A 12 -3.74 13.43 -6.25
N GLY A 13 -2.56 13.80 -6.77
CA GLY A 13 -1.44 14.25 -5.96
C GLY A 13 -0.81 13.15 -5.12
N SER A 14 -0.38 13.48 -3.91
CA SER A 14 0.35 12.57 -3.01
C SER A 14 -0.45 11.32 -2.61
N PHE A 15 -1.77 11.29 -2.80
CA PHE A 15 -2.59 10.10 -2.63
C PHE A 15 -2.15 8.94 -3.54
N THR A 16 -1.64 9.23 -4.74
CA THR A 16 -1.28 8.22 -5.74
C THR A 16 0.11 7.61 -5.52
N TYR A 17 0.82 7.98 -4.45
CA TYR A 17 2.14 7.42 -4.16
C TYR A 17 2.08 5.91 -3.96
N GLN A 18 3.10 5.26 -4.52
CA GLN A 18 3.32 3.83 -4.37
C GLN A 18 4.64 3.63 -3.64
N PHE A 19 4.61 2.87 -2.56
CA PHE A 19 5.81 2.53 -1.82
C PHE A 19 6.19 1.07 -2.06
N THR A 20 7.47 0.82 -2.29
CA THR A 20 8.03 -0.52 -2.35
C THR A 20 9.06 -0.67 -1.25
N ALA A 21 8.97 -1.73 -0.44
CA ALA A 21 9.96 -2.01 0.59
C ALA A 21 10.04 -3.51 0.90
N CYS A 22 11.18 -3.94 1.44
CA CYS A 22 11.33 -5.28 2.00
C CYS A 22 10.63 -5.36 3.36
N LEU A 23 9.76 -6.34 3.56
CA LEU A 23 9.06 -6.59 4.82
C LEU A 23 9.60 -7.86 5.46
N CYS A 24 10.07 -7.75 6.71
CA CYS A 24 10.59 -8.88 7.50
C CYS A 24 9.90 -8.91 8.88
N LYS A 25 9.92 -10.06 9.55
CA LYS A 25 9.25 -10.27 10.86
C LYS A 25 9.83 -9.35 11.95
N ASP A 26 11.13 -9.14 11.90
CA ASP A 26 11.94 -8.32 12.80
C ASP A 26 12.01 -6.84 12.38
N GLN A 27 11.62 -6.52 11.14
CA GLN A 27 11.62 -5.15 10.61
C GLN A 27 10.26 -4.79 10.00
N PRO A 28 9.27 -4.40 10.83
CA PRO A 28 7.98 -3.95 10.34
C PRO A 28 8.10 -2.64 9.55
N ARG A 29 7.17 -2.40 8.62
CA ARG A 29 7.12 -1.19 7.79
C ARG A 29 5.86 -0.38 8.09
N ARG A 30 6.02 0.94 8.16
CA ARG A 30 4.94 1.92 8.21
C ARG A 30 5.08 2.85 7.01
N PHE A 31 3.98 3.08 6.32
CA PHE A 31 3.91 3.94 5.13
C PHE A 31 2.90 5.04 5.41
N PHE A 32 3.18 6.24 4.92
CA PHE A 32 2.38 7.43 5.18
C PHE A 32 2.01 8.07 3.84
N TRP A 33 0.73 8.38 3.70
CA TRP A 33 0.21 9.22 2.64
C TRP A 33 -0.35 10.46 3.32
N ASP A 34 0.08 11.62 2.85
CA ASP A 34 -0.50 12.90 3.22
C ASP A 34 -1.22 13.45 2.00
N PHE A 35 -2.51 13.74 2.13
CA PHE A 35 -3.35 14.22 1.05
C PHE A 35 -4.52 15.03 1.60
N GLN A 36 -5.01 15.96 0.79
CA GLN A 36 -6.19 16.76 1.09
C GLN A 36 -7.35 16.31 0.21
N THR A 37 -8.56 16.41 0.73
CA THR A 37 -9.77 16.11 -0.03
C THR A 37 -10.95 16.91 0.47
N ASN A 38 -11.90 17.20 -0.42
CA ASN A 38 -13.14 17.91 -0.14
C ASN A 38 -14.38 17.02 -0.25
N GLU A 39 -14.18 15.72 -0.52
CA GLU A 39 -15.28 14.77 -0.76
C GLU A 39 -15.19 13.57 0.20
N THR A 40 -16.37 13.11 0.66
CA THR A 40 -16.48 11.83 1.36
C THR A 40 -16.13 10.69 0.41
N MET A 41 -15.25 9.78 0.82
CA MET A 41 -14.75 8.71 -0.05
C MET A 41 -14.56 7.38 0.67
N THR A 42 -14.50 6.30 -0.11
CA THR A 42 -14.00 5.01 0.37
C THR A 42 -12.60 4.78 -0.12
N ILE A 43 -11.67 4.56 0.80
CA ILE A 43 -10.24 4.29 0.55
C ILE A 43 -9.98 2.81 0.72
N ALA A 44 -9.26 2.22 -0.23
CA ALA A 44 -8.69 0.89 -0.17
C ALA A 44 -7.17 0.99 -0.03
N ALA A 45 -6.63 0.52 1.09
CA ALA A 45 -5.20 0.30 1.27
C ALA A 45 -4.85 -1.09 0.71
N VAL A 46 -4.05 -1.12 -0.35
CA VAL A 46 -3.68 -2.35 -1.05
C VAL A 46 -2.21 -2.66 -0.83
N VAL A 47 -1.90 -3.90 -0.46
CA VAL A 47 -0.54 -4.43 -0.33
C VAL A 47 -0.39 -5.63 -1.25
N ASP A 48 0.54 -5.51 -2.20
CA ASP A 48 0.94 -6.56 -3.13
C ASP A 48 2.31 -7.13 -2.75
N ILE A 49 2.40 -8.47 -2.67
CA ILE A 49 3.65 -9.21 -2.52
C ILE A 49 4.21 -9.46 -3.92
N THR A 50 5.18 -8.64 -4.31
CA THR A 50 5.85 -8.64 -5.62
C THR A 50 7.20 -9.36 -5.56
N ALA A 51 7.65 -9.87 -6.70
CA ALA A 51 8.97 -10.51 -6.87
C ALA A 51 10.01 -9.53 -7.47
N GLU A 52 9.93 -8.26 -7.07
CA GLU A 52 10.83 -7.20 -7.54
C GLU A 52 12.22 -7.37 -6.92
N LYS A 53 13.26 -7.43 -7.76
CA LYS A 53 14.66 -7.55 -7.33
C LYS A 53 15.22 -6.21 -6.87
N GLY A 54 16.30 -6.24 -6.09
CA GLY A 54 16.98 -5.07 -5.55
C GLY A 54 16.29 -4.41 -4.35
N ILE A 55 15.19 -5.00 -3.85
CA ILE A 55 14.41 -4.45 -2.73
C ILE A 55 14.80 -5.09 -1.39
N CYS A 56 14.98 -6.41 -1.38
CA CYS A 56 15.40 -7.15 -0.19
C CYS A 56 16.90 -7.45 -0.23
N PRO A 57 17.59 -7.51 0.92
CA PRO A 57 19.02 -7.86 0.97
C PRO A 57 19.29 -9.18 0.22
N TYR A 58 20.27 -9.15 -0.68
CA TYR A 58 20.69 -10.30 -1.50
C TYR A 58 19.58 -10.94 -2.35
N ASP A 59 18.48 -10.23 -2.63
CA ASP A 59 17.29 -10.75 -3.30
C ASP A 59 16.67 -11.99 -2.61
N LEU A 60 16.94 -12.17 -1.32
CA LEU A 60 16.36 -13.24 -0.51
C LEU A 60 15.00 -12.80 0.02
N ALA A 61 13.95 -13.16 -0.70
CA ALA A 61 12.56 -12.88 -0.33
C ALA A 61 11.66 -14.09 -0.55
N VAL A 62 10.60 -14.19 0.25
CA VAL A 62 9.59 -15.26 0.15
C VAL A 62 8.26 -14.66 -0.29
N ARG A 63 7.55 -15.38 -1.17
CA ARG A 63 6.18 -15.05 -1.58
C ARG A 63 5.25 -16.21 -1.21
N PRO A 64 4.15 -15.96 -0.47
CA PRO A 64 3.17 -17.00 -0.19
C PRO A 64 2.51 -17.52 -1.47
N ILE A 65 2.17 -18.80 -1.49
CA ILE A 65 1.52 -19.45 -2.63
C ILE A 65 0.03 -19.11 -2.67
N THR A 66 -0.62 -19.02 -1.51
CA THR A 66 -2.09 -18.91 -1.37
C THR A 66 -2.62 -17.52 -1.64
N ALA A 67 -1.88 -16.47 -1.29
CA ALA A 67 -2.30 -15.09 -1.48
C ALA A 67 -1.10 -14.15 -1.61
N ASN A 68 -1.19 -13.22 -2.55
CA ASN A 68 -0.17 -12.20 -2.78
C ASN A 68 -0.72 -10.78 -2.75
N ARG A 69 -2.02 -10.60 -2.50
CA ARG A 69 -2.68 -9.29 -2.43
C ARG A 69 -3.55 -9.26 -1.18
N PHE A 70 -3.38 -8.20 -0.41
CA PHE A 70 -4.17 -7.92 0.79
C PHE A 70 -4.76 -6.53 0.68
N VAL A 71 -6.03 -6.37 1.04
CA VAL A 71 -6.76 -5.12 0.90
C VAL A 71 -7.52 -4.83 2.19
N THR A 72 -7.53 -3.57 2.61
CA THR A 72 -8.40 -3.09 3.68
C THR A 72 -9.12 -1.83 3.23
N TYR A 73 -10.43 -1.76 3.50
CA TYR A 73 -11.27 -0.62 3.15
C TYR A 73 -11.56 0.24 4.38
N ARG A 74 -11.58 1.56 4.18
CA ARG A 74 -11.97 2.56 5.17
C ARG A 74 -12.77 3.68 4.51
N LYS A 75 -13.85 4.11 5.15
CA LYS A 75 -14.63 5.27 4.71
C LYS A 75 -14.09 6.52 5.41
N LEU A 76 -13.84 7.56 4.65
CA LEU A 76 -13.48 8.89 5.12
C LEU A 76 -14.68 9.80 4.89
N GLU A 77 -15.31 10.26 5.97
CA GLU A 77 -16.46 11.17 5.93
C GLU A 77 -16.01 12.60 6.24
N ILE A 78 -16.48 13.54 5.43
CA ILE A 78 -16.27 14.98 5.64
C ILE A 78 -17.64 15.57 5.99
N TYR A 79 -17.70 16.26 7.13
CA TYR A 79 -18.91 16.91 7.66
C TYR A 79 -18.90 18.41 7.38
#